data_AF-A0A0M4C323-F1
#
_entry.id   AF-A0A0M4C323-F1
#
_cell.length_a   1.000
_cell.length_b   1.000
_cell.length_c   1.000
_cell.angle_alpha   90.00
_cell.angle_beta   90.00
_cell.angle_gamma   90.00
#
_symmetry.space_group_name_H-M   'P 1'
#
loop_
_entity.id
_entity.type
_entity.pdbx_description
1 polymer ?
#
loop_
_entity_poly.entity_id
_entity_poly.type
_entity_poly.pdbx_seq_one_letter_code
_entity_poly.pdbx_strand_id
1 'polypeptide(L)' 'MSTQLKKGREEGLKEGLEKGLEQGRKEECFKNAKKMKQAGIAFDVIAQVTGLSIGEIASL' A
#
# COMPACT_ATOMS: atom_id res chain seq x y z
N MET A 1 -16.77 32.75 7.37
CA MET A 1 -15.78 31.66 7.21
C MET A 1 -14.97 31.93 5.95
N SER A 2 -13.73 32.36 6.10
CA SER A 2 -12.84 32.75 5.00
C SER A 2 -12.57 31.55 4.08
N THR A 3 -12.65 31.75 2.76
CA THR A 3 -12.43 30.74 1.72
C THR A 3 -11.11 29.96 1.89
N GLN A 4 -10.09 30.61 2.45
CA GLN A 4 -8.81 30.00 2.77
C GLN A 4 -8.91 28.85 3.79
N LEU A 5 -9.72 29.01 4.84
CA LEU A 5 -9.90 27.96 5.85
C LEU A 5 -10.62 26.73 5.30
N LYS A 6 -11.54 26.93 4.35
CA LYS A 6 -12.22 25.83 3.66
C LYS A 6 -11.24 25.05 2.76
N LYS A 7 -10.41 25.76 1.98
CA LYS A 7 -9.38 25.14 1.13
C LYS A 7 -8.38 24.34 1.94
N GLY A 8 -7.80 24.92 2.99
CA GLY A 8 -6.84 24.22 3.84
C GLY A 8 -7.41 22.95 4.49
N ARG A 9 -8.70 22.97 4.88
CA ARG A 9 -9.38 21.77 5.40
C ARG A 9 -9.59 20.70 4.32
N GLU A 10 -9.98 21.10 3.11
CA GLU A 10 -10.19 20.17 2.00
C GLU A 10 -8.88 19.53 1.54
N GLU A 11 -7.80 20.31 1.42
CA GLU A 11 -6.47 19.81 1.07
C GLU A 11 -5.93 18.86 2.14
N GLY A 12 -6.07 19.21 3.43
CA GLY A 12 -5.65 18.31 4.53
C GLY A 12 -6.42 16.99 4.55
N LEU A 13 -7.73 17.00 4.27
CA LEU A 13 -8.52 15.78 4.15
C LEU A 13 -8.10 14.94 2.95
N LYS A 14 -7.85 15.58 1.80
CA LYS A 14 -7.41 14.89 0.58
C LYS A 14 -6.04 14.23 0.79
N GLU A 15 -5.08 14.96 1.35
CA GLU A 15 -3.75 14.42 1.62
C GLU A 15 -3.80 13.27 2.64
N GLY A 16 -4.59 13.41 3.70
CA GLY A 16 -4.78 12.36 4.70
C GLY A 16 -5.39 11.08 4.10
N LEU A 17 -6.40 11.24 3.24
CA LEU A 17 -7.02 10.11 2.54
C LEU A 17 -6.04 9.42 1.58
N GLU A 18 -5.28 10.20 0.80
CA GLU A 18 -4.31 9.66 -0.15
C GLU A 18 -3.21 8.86 0.57
N LYS A 19 -2.62 9.42 1.64
CA LYS A 19 -1.65 8.73 2.48
C LYS A 19 -2.22 7.45 3.11
N GLY A 20 -3.45 7.51 3.61
CA GLY A 20 -4.12 6.35 4.21
C GLY A 20 -4.37 5.23 3.20
N LEU A 21 -4.80 5.57 1.98
CA LEU A 21 -5.01 4.60 0.90
C LEU A 21 -3.70 3.97 0.42
N GLU A 22 -2.65 4.76 0.27
CA GLU A 22 -1.33 4.25 -0.11
C GLU A 22 -0.77 3.29 0.95
N GLN A 23 -0.83 3.68 2.23
CA GLN A 23 -0.39 2.83 3.33
C GLN A 23 -1.19 1.52 3.38
N GLY A 24 -2.53 1.60 3.29
CA GLY A 24 -3.39 0.43 3.31
C GLY A 24 -3.11 -0.54 2.15
N ARG A 25 -2.90 -0.02 0.94
CA ARG A 25 -2.53 -0.84 -0.23
C ARG A 25 -1.19 -1.54 -0.02
N LYS A 26 -0.19 -0.83 0.51
CA LYS A 26 1.14 -1.40 0.78
C LYS A 26 1.07 -2.50 1.83
N GLU A 27 0.39 -2.25 2.95
CA GLU A 27 0.17 -3.25 4.01
C GLU A 27 -0.55 -4.49 3.50
N GLU A 28 -1.57 -4.32 2.66
CA GLU A 28 -2.30 -5.45 2.06
C GLU A 28 -1.40 -6.26 1.11
N CYS A 29 -0.60 -5.61 0.26
CA CYS A 29 0.34 -6.28 -0.63
C CYS A 29 1.32 -7.17 0.14
N PHE A 30 1.91 -6.67 1.23
CA PHE A 30 2.80 -7.45 2.09
C PHE A 30 2.08 -8.61 2.78
N LYS A 31 0.87 -8.38 3.30
CA LYS A 31 0.06 -9.43 3.94
C LYS A 31 -0.29 -10.56 2.96
N ASN A 32 -0.65 -10.21 1.73
CA ASN A 32 -0.97 -11.17 0.69
C ASN A 32 0.28 -11.93 0.22
N ALA A 33 1.39 -11.23 -0.05
CA ALA A 33 2.66 -11.84 -0.41
C ALA A 33 3.15 -12.85 0.65
N LYS A 34 3.02 -12.52 1.94
CA LYS A 34 3.36 -13.42 3.05
C LYS A 34 2.52 -14.71 3.01
N LYS A 35 1.21 -14.60 2.82
CA LYS A 35 0.31 -15.76 2.71
C LYS A 35 0.63 -16.60 1.47
N MET A 36 0.91 -15.96 0.34
CA MET A 36 1.28 -16.63 -0.91
C MET A 36 2.59 -17.42 -0.76
N LYS A 37 3.59 -16.82 -0.11
CA LYS A 37 4.87 -17.47 0.22
C LYS A 37 4.65 -18.69 1.12
N GLN A 38 3.83 -18.55 2.15
CA GLN A 38 3.45 -19.67 3.04
C GLN A 38 2.70 -20.77 2.30
N ALA A 39 1.93 -20.44 1.27
CA ALA A 39 1.25 -21.38 0.40
C ALA A 39 2.19 -22.04 -0.64
N GLY A 40 3.49 -21.73 -0.63
CA GLY A 40 4.48 -22.31 -1.54
C GLY A 40 4.45 -21.73 -2.95
N ILE A 41 3.82 -20.57 -3.16
CA ILE A 41 3.79 -19.91 -4.46
C ILE A 41 5.19 -19.38 -4.80
N ALA A 42 5.61 -19.56 -6.06
CA ALA A 42 6.91 -19.12 -6.55
C ALA A 42 7.08 -17.59 -6.43
N PHE A 43 8.29 -17.15 -6.08
CA PHE A 43 8.56 -15.73 -5.81
C PHE A 43 8.30 -14.83 -7.02
N ASP A 44 8.59 -15.31 -8.23
CA ASP A 44 8.33 -14.57 -9.48
C ASP A 44 6.83 -14.27 -9.67
N VAL A 45 5.97 -15.25 -9.37
CA VAL A 45 4.51 -15.10 -9.42
C VAL A 45 4.04 -14.12 -8.34
N ILE A 46 4.59 -14.21 -7.12
CA ILE A 46 4.26 -13.26 -6.04
C ILE A 46 4.65 -11.85 -6.44
N ALA A 47 5.85 -11.66 -7.02
CA ALA A 47 6.33 -10.35 -7.48
C ALA A 47 5.43 -9.77 -8.56
N GLN A 48 5.04 -10.57 -9.55
CA GLN A 48 4.14 -10.14 -10.62
C GLN A 48 2.77 -9.69 -10.11
N VAL A 49 2.20 -10.40 -9.12
CA VAL A 49 0.84 -10.10 -8.62
C VAL A 49 0.84 -8.97 -7.61
N THR A 50 1.83 -8.92 -6.72
CA THR A 50 1.87 -7.95 -5.60
C THR A 50 2.65 -6.69 -5.91
N GLY A 51 3.42 -6.67 -7.01
CA GLY A 51 4.32 -5.58 -7.36
C GLY A 51 5.54 -5.45 -6.45
N LEU A 52 5.73 -6.36 -5.50
CA LEU A 52 6.89 -6.40 -4.62
C LEU A 52 8.12 -6.94 -5.36
N SER A 53 9.29 -6.43 -4.98
CA SER A 53 10.55 -7.00 -5.43
C SER A 53 10.79 -8.38 -4.81
N ILE A 54 11.61 -9.20 -5.49
CA ILE A 54 12.02 -10.51 -4.97
C ILE A 54 12.72 -10.37 -3.61
N GLY A 55 13.48 -9.29 -3.37
CA GLY A 55 14.13 -9.01 -2.08
C GLY A 55 13.14 -8.72 -0.96
N GLU A 56 12.09 -7.94 -1.24
CA GLU A 56 10.99 -7.73 -0.30
C GLU A 56 10.30 -9.06 0.05
N ILE A 57 9.98 -9.89 -0.95
CA ILE A 57 9.33 -11.19 -0.76
C ILE A 57 10.22 -12.17 0.03
N ALA A 58 11.53 -12.18 -0.24
CA ALA A 58 12.48 -12.99 0.50
C ALA A 58 12.51 -12.63 1.99
N SER A 59 12.29 -11.35 2.31
CA SER A 59 12.34 -10.79 3.66
C SER A 59 11.02 -10.91 4.46
N LEU A 60 9.92 -11.36 3.83
CA LEU A 60 8.60 -11.59 4.48
C LEU A 60 8.47 -12.91 5.23
#